data_AF-A0A6L8RLP0-F1
#
_entry.id   AF-A0A6L8RLP0-F1
#
_cell.length_a   1.000
_cell.length_b   1.000
_cell.length_c   1.000
_cell.angle_alpha   90.00
_cell.angle_beta   90.00
_cell.angle_gamma   90.00
#
_symmetry.space_group_name_H-M   'P 1'
#
loop_
_entity.id
_entity.type
_entity.pdbx_description
1 polymer ?
#
loop_
_entity_poly.entity_id
_entity_poly.type
_entity_poly.pdbx_seq_one_letter_code
_entity_poly.pdbx_strand_id
1 'polypeptide(L)'
;MKQGMQSFVDAFNTRAPQASGTDLSPEQQNDAELARYANAALAAQTDAAFLDSAESYYALMGEGFQSGSIVGDQETNDAALAYCRALSSSGITDIPASASDLPFLSFLPYAIATAPSFLPFIPFLLSSILLLGATRPGTLAAKAPVPKFRRLIQIVFSIIAAGTAMLLAGLAPGGIYALALNGFGQIGYPIAFFHNGALTTTTAGNVFTTILLALLAGGTLISVCSVVLSTATRRVLAGPLTSALLVAAPAF
;
A
#
# COMPACT_ATOMS: atom_id res chain seq x y z
N MET A 1 0.94 -3.86 -15.15
CA MET A 1 1.06 -3.19 -16.47
C MET A 1 1.48 -4.17 -17.57
N LYS A 2 2.72 -4.69 -17.58
CA LYS A 2 3.20 -5.65 -18.62
C LYS A 2 2.25 -6.84 -18.86
N GLN A 3 1.81 -7.52 -17.81
CA GLN A 3 0.87 -8.66 -17.94
C GLN A 3 -0.49 -8.27 -18.55
N GLY A 4 -1.00 -7.08 -18.24
CA GLY A 4 -2.26 -6.58 -18.81
C GLY A 4 -2.13 -6.29 -20.30
N MET A 5 -1.03 -5.65 -20.71
CA MET A 5 -0.71 -5.41 -22.12
C MET A 5 -0.54 -6.73 -22.89
N GLN A 6 0.15 -7.73 -22.29
CA GLN A 6 0.31 -9.05 -22.90
C GLN A 6 -1.05 -9.73 -23.09
N SER A 7 -1.90 -9.75 -22.07
CA SER A 7 -3.24 -10.34 -22.18
C SER A 7 -4.09 -9.64 -23.23
N PHE A 8 -3.96 -8.31 -23.39
CA PHE A 8 -4.64 -7.56 -24.43
C PHE A 8 -4.13 -7.93 -25.82
N VAL A 9 -2.81 -7.98 -26.02
CA VAL A 9 -2.19 -8.37 -27.30
C VAL A 9 -2.57 -9.79 -27.69
N ASP A 10 -2.56 -10.73 -26.75
CA ASP A 10 -2.96 -12.12 -27.00
C ASP A 10 -4.44 -12.21 -27.42
N ALA A 11 -5.32 -11.43 -26.75
CA ALA A 11 -6.73 -11.33 -27.09
C ALA A 11 -6.96 -10.64 -28.45
N PHE A 12 -6.17 -9.62 -28.78
CA PHE A 12 -6.22 -8.96 -30.07
C PHE A 12 -5.77 -9.90 -31.18
N ASN A 13 -4.63 -10.57 -31.03
CA ASN A 13 -4.10 -11.51 -32.02
C ASN A 13 -5.03 -12.71 -32.28
N THR A 14 -5.83 -13.12 -31.29
CA THR A 14 -6.84 -14.17 -31.45
C THR A 14 -8.14 -13.68 -32.11
N ARG A 15 -8.47 -12.39 -32.00
CA ARG A 15 -9.67 -11.78 -32.61
C ARG A 15 -9.39 -11.12 -33.96
N ALA A 16 -8.15 -10.75 -34.23
CA ALA A 16 -7.76 -9.97 -35.38
C ALA A 16 -8.17 -10.72 -36.67
N PRO A 17 -9.09 -10.17 -37.49
CA PRO A 17 -9.29 -10.68 -38.82
C PRO A 17 -7.99 -10.49 -39.62
N GLN A 18 -7.65 -11.41 -40.52
CA GLN A 18 -6.57 -11.26 -41.51
C GLN A 18 -6.92 -10.18 -42.56
N ALA A 19 -7.38 -9.02 -42.13
CA ALA A 19 -7.80 -7.93 -43.00
C ALA A 19 -6.56 -7.12 -43.38
N SER A 20 -6.17 -7.21 -44.66
CA SER A 20 -5.12 -6.39 -45.24
C SER A 20 -5.55 -4.92 -45.27
N GLY A 21 -5.00 -4.13 -44.35
CA GLY A 21 -4.53 -2.74 -44.53
C GLY A 21 -5.49 -1.61 -44.91
N THR A 22 -6.70 -1.84 -45.44
CA THR A 22 -7.49 -0.75 -46.06
C THR A 22 -8.97 -0.68 -45.71
N ASP A 23 -9.56 -1.72 -45.10
CA ASP A 23 -11.00 -1.76 -44.76
C ASP A 23 -11.26 -1.99 -43.25
N LEU A 24 -10.48 -1.36 -42.37
CA LEU A 24 -10.71 -1.42 -40.93
C LEU A 24 -11.71 -0.33 -40.52
N SER A 25 -12.73 -0.70 -39.74
CA SER A 25 -13.62 0.27 -39.10
C SER A 25 -12.83 1.18 -38.14
N PRO A 26 -13.32 2.38 -37.80
CA PRO A 26 -12.63 3.29 -36.87
C PRO A 26 -12.28 2.64 -35.52
N GLU A 27 -13.14 1.75 -35.01
CA GLU A 27 -12.90 0.98 -33.79
C GLU A 27 -11.76 -0.02 -33.98
N GLN A 28 -11.71 -0.72 -35.12
CA GLN A 28 -10.63 -1.66 -35.44
C GLN A 28 -9.28 -0.96 -35.67
N GLN A 29 -9.30 0.30 -36.15
CA GLN A 29 -8.10 1.12 -36.26
C GLN A 29 -7.54 1.50 -34.87
N ASN A 30 -8.42 1.93 -33.95
CA ASN A 30 -8.03 2.22 -32.57
C ASN A 30 -7.49 0.97 -31.85
N ASP A 31 -8.15 -0.19 -32.00
CA ASP A 31 -7.67 -1.45 -31.42
C ASP A 31 -6.31 -1.88 -31.99
N ALA A 32 -6.11 -1.69 -33.30
CA ALA A 32 -4.82 -1.96 -33.95
C ALA A 32 -3.72 -1.01 -33.48
N GLU A 33 -4.02 0.27 -33.26
CA GLU A 33 -3.08 1.24 -32.73
C GLU A 33 -2.76 0.97 -31.25
N LEU A 34 -3.76 0.60 -30.46
CA LEU A 34 -3.60 0.17 -29.07
C LEU A 34 -2.72 -1.10 -29.00
N ALA A 35 -2.93 -2.06 -29.90
CA ALA A 35 -2.08 -3.24 -30.04
C ALA A 35 -0.66 -2.89 -30.48
N ARG A 36 -0.47 -1.89 -31.33
CA ARG A 36 0.85 -1.39 -31.73
C ARG A 36 1.62 -0.85 -30.53
N TYR A 37 1.01 0.03 -29.72
CA TYR A 37 1.67 0.57 -28.53
C TYR A 37 1.94 -0.51 -27.48
N ALA A 38 1.01 -1.44 -27.27
CA ALA A 38 1.21 -2.57 -26.36
C ALA A 38 2.38 -3.46 -26.81
N ASN A 39 2.46 -3.81 -28.10
CA ASN A 39 3.57 -4.59 -28.65
C ASN A 39 4.90 -3.83 -28.56
N ALA A 40 4.91 -2.52 -28.82
CA ALA A 40 6.11 -1.68 -28.69
C ALA A 40 6.61 -1.65 -27.23
N ALA A 41 5.69 -1.52 -26.26
CA ALA A 41 6.02 -1.59 -24.84
C ALA A 41 6.59 -2.98 -24.47
N LEU A 42 5.92 -4.06 -24.87
CA LEU A 42 6.36 -5.43 -24.56
C LEU A 42 7.70 -5.81 -25.19
N ALA A 43 8.00 -5.26 -26.38
CA ALA A 43 9.27 -5.47 -27.08
C ALA A 43 10.39 -4.51 -26.61
N ALA A 44 10.08 -3.54 -25.75
CA ALA A 44 11.05 -2.56 -25.30
C ALA A 44 12.21 -3.22 -24.51
N GLN A 45 13.44 -2.91 -24.92
CA GLN A 45 14.65 -3.41 -24.24
C GLN A 45 15.07 -2.54 -23.05
N THR A 46 14.49 -1.35 -22.91
CA THR A 46 14.77 -0.42 -21.82
C THR A 46 13.47 0.04 -21.17
N ASP A 47 13.51 0.30 -19.87
CA ASP A 47 12.34 0.78 -19.12
C ASP A 47 11.87 2.16 -19.60
N ALA A 48 12.77 3.01 -20.09
CA ALA A 48 12.40 4.29 -20.70
C ALA A 48 11.56 4.10 -21.97
N ALA A 49 11.98 3.21 -22.87
CA ALA A 49 11.20 2.90 -24.08
C ALA A 49 9.88 2.18 -23.75
N PHE A 50 9.88 1.35 -22.69
CA PHE A 50 8.66 0.75 -22.17
C PHE A 50 7.68 1.83 -21.69
N LEU A 51 8.13 2.80 -20.88
CA LEU A 51 7.30 3.86 -20.32
C LEU A 51 6.71 4.78 -21.39
N ASP A 52 7.50 5.14 -22.40
CA ASP A 52 7.04 5.99 -23.51
C ASP A 52 5.90 5.31 -24.30
N SER A 53 6.08 4.02 -24.61
CA SER A 53 5.06 3.21 -25.28
C SER A 53 3.85 2.96 -24.37
N ALA A 54 4.08 2.74 -23.07
CA ALA A 54 3.02 2.52 -22.08
C ALA A 54 2.18 3.78 -21.83
N GLU A 55 2.80 4.97 -21.77
CA GLU A 55 2.10 6.24 -21.68
C GLU A 55 1.17 6.42 -22.89
N SER A 56 1.69 6.19 -24.10
CA SER A 56 0.89 6.26 -25.33
C SER A 56 -0.28 5.27 -25.34
N TYR A 57 -0.05 4.05 -24.85
CA TYR A 57 -1.08 3.03 -24.69
C TYR A 57 -2.20 3.46 -23.72
N TYR A 58 -1.84 3.92 -22.51
CA TYR A 58 -2.82 4.31 -21.49
C TYR A 58 -3.53 5.63 -21.82
N ALA A 59 -2.88 6.54 -22.56
CA ALA A 59 -3.51 7.75 -23.07
C ALA A 59 -4.60 7.41 -24.10
N LEU A 60 -4.29 6.54 -25.06
CA LEU A 60 -5.25 6.09 -26.07
C LEU A 60 -6.41 5.30 -25.45
N MET A 61 -6.14 4.46 -24.46
CA MET A 61 -7.19 3.76 -23.71
C MET A 61 -8.11 4.75 -22.96
N GLY A 62 -7.54 5.83 -22.42
CA GLY A 62 -8.29 6.93 -21.80
C GLY A 62 -9.26 7.61 -22.76
N GLU A 63 -8.83 7.90 -23.99
CA GLU A 63 -9.70 8.43 -25.06
C GLU A 63 -10.79 7.42 -25.45
N GLY A 64 -10.46 6.13 -25.44
CA GLY A 64 -11.40 5.03 -25.64
C GLY A 64 -12.51 4.98 -24.59
N PHE A 65 -12.16 5.18 -23.31
CA PHE A 65 -13.14 5.29 -22.22
C PHE A 65 -14.03 6.53 -22.37
N GLN A 66 -13.45 7.69 -22.70
CA GLN A 66 -14.20 8.94 -22.87
C GLN A 66 -15.18 8.90 -24.04
N SER A 67 -14.78 8.24 -25.13
CA SER A 67 -15.63 8.05 -26.32
C SER A 67 -16.68 6.94 -26.15
N GLY A 68 -16.58 6.13 -25.08
CA GLY A 68 -17.43 4.96 -24.85
C GLY A 68 -17.11 3.77 -25.77
N SER A 69 -16.00 3.82 -26.51
CA SER A 69 -15.54 2.73 -27.39
C SER A 69 -14.86 1.60 -26.64
N ILE A 70 -14.31 1.88 -25.45
CA ILE A 70 -13.71 0.89 -24.55
C ILE A 70 -14.50 0.84 -23.25
N VAL A 71 -14.82 -0.38 -22.78
CA VAL A 71 -15.46 -0.63 -21.48
C VAL A 71 -14.45 -1.29 -20.55
N GLY A 72 -14.27 -0.72 -19.36
CA GLY A 72 -13.24 -1.17 -18.42
C GLY A 72 -13.09 -0.23 -17.23
N ASP A 73 -12.06 -0.49 -16.43
CA ASP A 73 -11.77 0.28 -15.22
C ASP A 73 -10.97 1.55 -15.55
N GLN A 74 -11.69 2.66 -15.72
CA GLN A 74 -11.10 3.96 -16.00
C GLN A 74 -10.16 4.42 -14.89
N GLU A 75 -10.48 4.14 -13.61
CA GLU A 75 -9.64 4.56 -12.49
C GLU A 75 -8.26 3.90 -12.59
N THR A 76 -8.21 2.58 -12.75
CA THR A 76 -6.92 1.88 -12.91
C THR A 76 -6.12 2.39 -14.10
N ASN A 77 -6.78 2.75 -15.22
CA ASN A 77 -6.12 3.34 -16.37
C ASN A 77 -5.52 4.73 -16.06
N ASP A 78 -6.29 5.60 -15.42
CA ASP A 78 -5.85 6.95 -15.09
C ASP A 78 -4.68 6.92 -14.08
N ALA A 79 -4.71 5.99 -13.12
CA ALA A 79 -3.56 5.75 -12.24
C ALA A 79 -2.33 5.24 -12.99
N ALA A 80 -2.49 4.30 -13.93
CA ALA A 80 -1.38 3.78 -14.72
C ALA A 80 -0.76 4.87 -15.62
N LEU A 81 -1.59 5.71 -16.24
CA LEU A 81 -1.14 6.85 -17.05
C LEU A 81 -0.36 7.87 -16.21
N ALA A 82 -0.93 8.29 -15.07
CA ALA A 82 -0.26 9.23 -14.17
C ALA A 82 1.05 8.67 -13.61
N TYR A 83 1.08 7.37 -13.31
CA TYR A 83 2.29 6.68 -12.89
C TYR A 83 3.37 6.68 -13.99
N CYS A 84 3.01 6.36 -15.24
CA CYS A 84 3.96 6.38 -16.36
C CYS A 84 4.55 7.79 -16.58
N ARG A 85 3.69 8.83 -16.55
CA ARG A 85 4.11 10.23 -16.64
C ARG A 85 5.04 10.66 -15.51
N ALA A 86 4.71 10.26 -14.29
CA ALA A 86 5.52 10.57 -13.11
C ALA A 86 6.89 9.88 -13.18
N LEU A 87 6.95 8.62 -13.64
CA LEU A 87 8.23 7.93 -13.84
C LEU A 87 9.06 8.57 -14.95
N SER A 88 8.46 8.80 -16.11
CA SER A 88 9.12 9.42 -17.27
C SER A 88 9.73 10.78 -16.91
N SER A 89 8.99 11.62 -16.20
CA SER A 89 9.47 12.94 -15.74
C SER A 89 10.51 12.89 -14.61
N SER A 90 10.55 11.80 -13.83
CA SER A 90 11.51 11.65 -12.72
C SER A 90 12.92 11.22 -13.15
N GLY A 91 13.07 10.71 -14.38
CA GLY A 91 14.32 10.13 -14.87
C GLY A 91 14.70 8.80 -14.20
N ILE A 92 13.79 8.21 -13.41
CA ILE A 92 13.95 6.90 -12.79
C ILE A 92 13.60 5.84 -13.82
N THR A 93 14.56 4.94 -14.11
CA THR A 93 14.45 3.95 -15.18
C THR A 93 14.39 2.52 -14.66
N ASP A 94 14.01 2.32 -13.40
CA ASP A 94 13.95 0.98 -12.81
C ASP A 94 12.51 0.73 -12.34
N ILE A 95 11.83 -0.19 -13.01
CA ILE A 95 10.44 -0.56 -12.70
C ILE A 95 10.44 -1.96 -12.09
N PRO A 96 10.07 -2.11 -10.81
CA PRO A 96 9.99 -3.41 -10.18
C PRO A 96 8.93 -4.25 -10.91
N ALA A 97 9.34 -5.42 -11.41
CA ALA A 97 8.48 -6.30 -12.19
C ALA A 97 7.45 -7.02 -11.30
N SER A 98 7.81 -7.26 -10.04
CA SER A 98 7.00 -7.97 -9.06
C SER A 98 7.15 -7.41 -7.65
N ALA A 99 6.29 -7.87 -6.74
CA ALA A 99 6.37 -7.50 -5.33
C ALA A 99 7.70 -7.93 -4.67
N SER A 100 8.34 -9.00 -5.15
CA SER A 100 9.64 -9.46 -4.63
C SER A 100 10.80 -8.56 -5.05
N ASP A 101 10.62 -7.74 -6.08
CA ASP A 101 11.64 -6.81 -6.60
C ASP A 101 11.50 -5.41 -5.97
N LEU A 102 10.51 -5.21 -5.09
CA LEU A 102 10.29 -3.92 -4.46
C LEU A 102 11.46 -3.56 -3.52
N PRO A 103 12.03 -2.35 -3.64
CA PRO A 103 12.99 -1.87 -2.67
C PRO A 103 12.33 -1.62 -1.32
N PHE A 104 13.13 -1.58 -0.25
CA PHE A 104 12.64 -1.47 1.13
C PHE A 104 11.60 -0.34 1.34
N LEU A 105 11.86 0.85 0.82
CA LEU A 105 10.96 2.01 0.95
C LEU A 105 9.57 1.78 0.34
N SER A 106 9.46 0.99 -0.72
CA SER A 106 8.19 0.68 -1.39
C SER A 106 7.55 -0.59 -0.86
N PHE A 107 8.37 -1.55 -0.40
CA PHE A 107 7.91 -2.81 0.18
C PHE A 107 7.08 -2.58 1.45
N LEU A 108 7.54 -1.72 2.38
CA LEU A 108 6.86 -1.55 3.66
C LEU A 108 5.44 -0.96 3.50
N PRO A 109 5.24 0.13 2.72
CA PRO A 109 3.91 0.59 2.35
C PRO A 109 3.05 -0.49 1.68
N TYR A 110 3.62 -1.25 0.75
CA TYR A 110 2.92 -2.31 0.04
C TYR A 110 2.44 -3.42 0.99
N ALA A 111 3.30 -3.88 1.89
CA ALA A 111 2.97 -4.92 2.86
C ALA A 111 1.86 -4.48 3.84
N ILE A 112 1.84 -3.19 4.21
CA ILE A 112 0.82 -2.64 5.10
C ILE A 112 -0.49 -2.38 4.35
N ALA A 113 -0.43 -1.90 3.12
CA ALA A 113 -1.60 -1.59 2.30
C ALA A 113 -2.35 -2.84 1.82
N THR A 114 -1.63 -3.95 1.61
CA THR A 114 -2.24 -5.24 1.25
C THR A 114 -2.82 -5.98 2.45
N ALA A 115 -2.44 -5.61 3.66
CA ALA A 115 -3.01 -6.16 4.88
C ALA A 115 -4.35 -5.47 5.21
N PRO A 116 -5.34 -6.21 5.76
CA PRO A 116 -6.52 -5.58 6.35
C PRO A 116 -6.13 -4.52 7.39
N SER A 117 -6.84 -3.39 7.41
CA SER A 117 -6.48 -2.20 8.20
C SER A 117 -6.23 -2.45 9.70
N PHE A 118 -6.89 -3.44 10.29
CA PHE A 118 -6.72 -3.79 11.71
C PHE A 118 -5.47 -4.64 11.99
N LEU A 119 -4.94 -5.34 10.99
CA LEU A 119 -3.87 -6.32 11.16
C LEU A 119 -2.55 -5.69 11.68
N PRO A 120 -2.09 -4.54 11.15
CA PRO A 120 -0.90 -3.86 11.68
C PRO A 120 -1.02 -3.45 13.16
N PHE A 121 -2.23 -3.40 13.72
CA PHE A 121 -2.49 -2.97 15.09
C PHE A 121 -2.61 -4.11 16.10
N ILE A 122 -2.66 -5.38 15.64
CA ILE A 122 -2.67 -6.57 16.51
C ILE A 122 -1.51 -6.56 17.54
N PRO A 123 -0.26 -6.21 17.17
CA PRO A 123 0.84 -6.12 18.13
C PRO A 123 0.56 -5.21 19.33
N PHE A 124 -0.10 -4.06 19.10
CA PHE A 124 -0.47 -3.11 20.15
C PHE A 124 -1.62 -3.64 21.02
N LEU A 125 -2.61 -4.29 20.40
CA LEU A 125 -3.72 -4.93 21.13
C LEU A 125 -3.21 -6.04 22.04
N LEU A 126 -2.37 -6.95 21.53
CA LEU A 126 -1.76 -8.03 22.31
C LEU A 126 -0.88 -7.48 23.43
N SER A 127 -0.04 -6.50 23.13
CA SER A 127 0.80 -5.82 24.13
C SER A 127 -0.04 -5.20 25.25
N SER A 128 -1.18 -4.59 24.90
CA SER A 128 -2.10 -4.02 25.90
C SER A 128 -2.71 -5.09 26.80
N ILE A 129 -3.16 -6.21 26.25
CA ILE A 129 -3.74 -7.32 27.02
C ILE A 129 -2.70 -7.91 27.98
N LEU A 130 -1.47 -8.14 27.49
CA LEU A 130 -0.38 -8.70 28.27
C LEU A 130 0.04 -7.77 29.41
N LEU A 131 0.27 -6.49 29.14
CA LEU A 131 0.74 -5.52 30.15
C LEU A 131 -0.34 -5.15 31.17
N LEU A 132 -1.59 -5.00 30.74
CA LEU A 132 -2.72 -4.82 31.67
C LEU A 132 -2.95 -6.10 32.49
N GLY A 133 -2.77 -7.27 31.90
CA GLY A 133 -2.80 -8.56 32.59
C GLY A 133 -1.73 -8.68 33.67
N ALA A 134 -0.49 -8.32 33.33
CA ALA A 134 0.66 -8.36 34.23
C ALA A 134 0.54 -7.35 35.39
N THR A 135 -0.30 -6.32 35.26
CA THR A 135 -0.50 -5.27 36.28
C THR A 135 -1.81 -5.41 37.06
N ARG A 136 -2.51 -6.54 36.93
CA ARG A 136 -3.75 -6.84 37.68
C ARG A 136 -3.53 -6.83 39.20
N PRO A 137 -4.55 -6.44 39.99
CA PRO A 137 -4.49 -6.55 41.45
C PRO A 137 -4.23 -8.02 41.84
N GLY A 138 -3.10 -8.27 42.50
CA GLY A 138 -2.63 -9.61 42.84
C GLY A 138 -1.24 -9.96 42.30
N THR A 139 -0.75 -9.24 41.29
CA THR A 139 0.61 -9.45 40.77
C THR A 139 1.68 -8.68 41.55
N LEU A 140 2.94 -9.14 41.47
CA LEU A 140 4.08 -8.44 42.08
C LEU A 140 4.24 -7.01 41.51
N ALA A 141 4.03 -6.85 40.20
CA ALA A 141 4.07 -5.56 39.54
C ALA A 141 3.02 -4.58 40.09
N ALA A 142 1.85 -5.08 40.52
CA ALA A 142 0.79 -4.28 41.12
C ALA A 142 1.10 -3.82 42.56
N LYS A 143 1.99 -4.51 43.28
CA LYS A 143 2.37 -4.19 44.67
C LYS A 143 3.49 -3.15 44.80
N ALA A 144 4.15 -2.79 43.70
CA ALA A 144 5.18 -1.75 43.73
C ALA A 144 4.60 -0.39 44.19
N PRO A 145 5.30 0.36 45.08
CA PRO A 145 4.83 1.64 45.61
C PRO A 145 5.04 2.75 44.57
N VAL A 146 4.19 2.76 43.55
CA VAL A 146 4.23 3.74 42.46
C VAL A 146 2.93 4.57 42.48
N PRO A 147 2.99 5.91 42.36
CA PRO A 147 1.79 6.73 42.23
C PRO A 147 0.91 6.24 41.07
N LYS A 148 -0.42 6.22 41.26
CA LYS A 148 -1.38 5.69 40.27
C LYS A 148 -1.21 6.33 38.88
N PHE A 149 -1.01 7.64 38.83
CA PHE A 149 -0.80 8.38 37.58
C PHE A 149 0.49 7.97 36.86
N ARG A 150 1.60 7.84 37.61
CA ARG A 150 2.89 7.39 37.06
C ARG A 150 2.80 5.95 36.54
N ARG A 151 2.06 5.07 37.25
CA ARG A 151 1.80 3.70 36.77
C ARG A 151 1.01 3.70 35.46
N LEU A 152 0.00 4.57 35.32
CA LEU A 152 -0.78 4.67 34.08
C LEU A 152 0.10 5.04 32.88
N ILE A 153 0.92 6.09 33.03
CA ILE A 153 1.87 6.52 32.01
C ILE A 153 2.84 5.38 31.67
N GLN A 154 3.42 4.73 32.67
CA GLN A 154 4.35 3.62 32.46
C GLN A 154 3.74 2.47 31.66
N ILE A 155 2.49 2.10 31.94
CA ILE A 155 1.80 1.05 31.18
C ILE A 155 1.59 1.49 29.73
N VAL A 156 1.09 2.71 29.49
CA VAL A 156 0.89 3.22 28.12
C VAL A 156 2.19 3.18 27.32
N PHE A 157 3.29 3.72 27.85
CA PHE A 157 4.59 3.70 27.17
C PHE A 157 5.12 2.27 26.97
N SER A 158 4.88 1.37 27.93
CA SER A 158 5.28 -0.03 27.79
C SER A 158 4.50 -0.72 26.67
N ILE A 159 3.20 -0.41 26.50
CA ILE A 159 2.37 -0.96 25.41
C ILE A 159 2.87 -0.44 24.07
N ILE A 160 3.18 0.85 23.97
CA ILE A 160 3.72 1.45 22.74
C ILE A 160 5.06 0.78 22.40
N ALA A 161 6.00 0.72 23.34
CA ALA A 161 7.31 0.12 23.11
C ALA A 161 7.23 -1.36 22.73
N ALA A 162 6.44 -2.16 23.45
CA ALA A 162 6.25 -3.58 23.16
C ALA A 162 5.51 -3.79 21.82
N GLY A 163 4.46 -3.02 21.55
CA GLY A 163 3.69 -3.09 20.31
C GLY A 163 4.53 -2.72 19.09
N THR A 164 5.32 -1.65 19.18
CA THR A 164 6.27 -1.28 18.13
C THR A 164 7.34 -2.35 17.93
N ALA A 165 7.92 -2.90 19.00
CA ALA A 165 8.92 -3.96 18.89
C ALA A 165 8.34 -5.22 18.21
N MET A 166 7.14 -5.63 18.58
CA MET A 166 6.43 -6.76 17.97
C MET A 166 6.09 -6.50 16.50
N LEU A 167 5.64 -5.29 16.15
CA LEU A 167 5.36 -4.90 14.77
C LEU A 167 6.63 -4.94 13.92
N LEU A 168 7.73 -4.36 14.42
CA LEU A 168 9.03 -4.40 13.74
C LEU A 168 9.52 -5.84 13.58
N ALA A 169 9.37 -6.70 14.59
CA ALA A 169 9.74 -8.10 14.50
C ALA A 169 8.91 -8.85 13.44
N GLY A 170 7.62 -8.53 13.29
CA GLY A 170 6.76 -9.10 12.25
C GLY A 170 7.13 -8.65 10.84
N LEU A 171 7.58 -7.39 10.68
CA LEU A 171 7.97 -6.81 9.39
C LEU A 171 9.44 -7.08 9.02
N ALA A 172 10.27 -7.44 10.00
CA ALA A 172 11.71 -7.62 9.83
C ALA A 172 12.09 -8.64 8.76
N PRO A 173 11.47 -9.84 8.63
CA PRO A 173 11.88 -10.80 7.62
C PRO A 173 11.76 -10.24 6.20
N GLY A 174 10.62 -9.64 5.87
CA GLY A 174 10.40 -9.03 4.56
C GLY A 174 11.22 -7.76 4.34
N GLY A 175 11.33 -6.91 5.36
CA GLY A 175 12.11 -5.68 5.29
C GLY A 175 13.61 -5.94 5.12
N ILE A 176 14.17 -6.91 5.85
CA ILE A 176 15.58 -7.30 5.72
C ILE A 176 15.82 -7.93 4.35
N TYR A 177 14.91 -8.78 3.86
CA TYR A 177 15.00 -9.36 2.53
C TYR A 177 15.03 -8.28 1.44
N ALA A 178 14.06 -7.37 1.45
CA ALA A 178 13.97 -6.27 0.49
C ALA A 178 15.21 -5.36 0.56
N LEU A 179 15.70 -5.05 1.76
CA LEU A 179 16.88 -4.22 1.93
C LEU A 179 18.16 -4.91 1.43
N ALA A 180 18.31 -6.21 1.69
CA ALA A 180 19.50 -6.96 1.33
C ALA A 180 19.62 -7.24 -0.17
N LEU A 181 18.49 -7.50 -0.86
CA LEU A 181 18.49 -7.89 -2.26
C LEU A 181 18.14 -6.75 -3.21
N ASN A 182 17.22 -5.86 -2.82
CA ASN A 182 16.70 -4.80 -3.68
C ASN A 182 17.21 -3.40 -3.25
N GLY A 183 17.93 -3.33 -2.12
CA GLY A 183 18.42 -2.09 -1.56
C GLY A 183 17.34 -1.25 -0.88
N PHE A 184 17.73 -0.04 -0.47
CA PHE A 184 16.84 0.86 0.28
C PHE A 184 15.73 1.44 -0.62
N GLY A 185 16.04 1.73 -1.88
CA GLY A 185 15.15 2.41 -2.83
C GLY A 185 15.33 3.92 -2.86
N GLN A 186 14.68 4.56 -3.83
CA GLN A 186 14.76 6.00 -4.04
C GLN A 186 13.59 6.71 -3.33
N ILE A 187 13.90 7.72 -2.51
CA ILE A 187 12.89 8.51 -1.77
C ILE A 187 11.92 9.21 -2.73
N GLY A 188 12.43 9.69 -3.87
CA GLY A 188 11.67 10.36 -4.92
C GLY A 188 10.92 9.43 -5.88
N TYR A 189 10.96 8.12 -5.65
CA TYR A 189 10.27 7.15 -6.52
C TYR A 189 8.76 7.45 -6.55
N PRO A 190 8.16 7.73 -7.73
CA PRO A 190 6.77 8.14 -7.81
C PRO A 190 5.81 6.99 -7.50
N ILE A 191 4.71 7.31 -6.85
CA ILE A 191 3.60 6.41 -6.54
C ILE A 191 2.30 7.13 -6.90
N ALA A 192 1.45 6.49 -7.69
CA ALA A 192 0.12 6.98 -8.03
C ALA A 192 -0.94 6.08 -7.40
N PHE A 193 -1.91 6.67 -6.71
CA PHE A 193 -3.05 5.95 -6.15
C PHE A 193 -4.28 6.86 -6.04
N PHE A 194 -5.46 6.25 -5.90
CA PHE A 194 -6.69 6.97 -5.60
C PHE A 194 -6.84 7.15 -4.10
N HIS A 195 -7.14 8.38 -3.70
CA HIS A 195 -7.51 8.71 -2.33
C HIS A 195 -8.78 9.57 -2.37
N ASN A 196 -9.86 9.09 -1.75
CA ASN A 196 -11.17 9.74 -1.75
C ASN A 196 -11.70 10.07 -3.16
N GLY A 197 -11.51 9.16 -4.12
CA GLY A 197 -11.91 9.35 -5.52
C GLY A 197 -11.05 10.35 -6.31
N ALA A 198 -9.99 10.90 -5.72
CA ALA A 198 -9.04 11.77 -6.42
C ALA A 198 -7.72 11.03 -6.67
N LEU A 199 -7.26 11.09 -7.92
CA LEU A 199 -5.94 10.58 -8.29
C LEU A 199 -4.85 11.45 -7.66
N THR A 200 -4.03 10.86 -6.81
CA THR A 200 -2.93 11.53 -6.13
C THR A 200 -1.62 10.88 -6.55
N THR A 201 -0.67 11.70 -6.99
CA THR A 201 0.72 11.29 -7.21
C THR A 201 1.58 11.81 -6.06
N THR A 202 2.39 10.92 -5.50
CA THR A 202 3.30 11.25 -4.40
C THR A 202 4.57 10.42 -4.54
N THR A 203 5.44 10.43 -3.54
CA THR A 203 6.71 9.69 -3.57
C THR A 203 6.74 8.57 -2.54
N ALA A 204 7.56 7.54 -2.80
CA ALA A 204 7.75 6.41 -1.90
C ALA A 204 8.18 6.86 -0.50
N GLY A 205 9.07 7.86 -0.41
CA GLY A 205 9.45 8.44 0.86
C GLY A 205 8.27 9.02 1.64
N ASN A 206 7.40 9.79 0.97
CA ASN A 206 6.26 10.42 1.62
C ASN A 206 5.22 9.39 2.08
N VAL A 207 4.95 8.37 1.27
CA VAL A 207 4.05 7.26 1.64
C VAL A 207 4.61 6.50 2.84
N PHE A 208 5.91 6.15 2.80
CA PHE A 208 6.60 5.47 3.89
C PHE A 208 6.50 6.25 5.20
N THR A 209 6.80 7.55 5.19
CA THR A 209 6.68 8.39 6.40
C THR A 209 5.24 8.51 6.89
N THR A 210 4.29 8.66 5.97
CA THR A 210 2.87 8.79 6.31
C THR A 210 2.34 7.53 6.99
N ILE A 211 2.70 6.35 6.47
CA ILE A 211 2.31 5.07 7.06
C ILE A 211 2.96 4.86 8.42
N LEU A 212 4.25 5.18 8.59
CA LEU A 212 4.90 5.11 9.90
C LEU A 212 4.22 6.01 10.94
N LEU A 213 3.87 7.24 10.55
CA LEU A 213 3.15 8.16 11.41
C LEU A 213 1.75 7.64 11.74
N ALA A 214 1.02 7.09 10.77
CA ALA A 214 -0.31 6.51 10.97
C ALA A 214 -0.27 5.32 11.94
N LEU A 215 0.71 4.42 11.78
CA LEU A 215 0.92 3.29 12.69
C LEU A 215 1.26 3.73 14.11
N LEU A 216 2.14 4.73 14.25
CA LEU A 216 2.51 5.26 15.56
C LEU A 216 1.32 5.96 16.22
N ALA A 217 0.60 6.80 15.48
CA ALA A 217 -0.59 7.49 15.97
C ALA A 217 -1.68 6.49 16.39
N GLY A 218 -2.00 5.51 15.54
CA GLY A 218 -2.98 4.46 15.87
C GLY A 218 -2.53 3.61 17.06
N GLY A 219 -1.26 3.20 17.12
CA GLY A 219 -0.69 2.46 18.26
C GLY A 219 -0.77 3.25 19.57
N THR A 220 -0.50 4.56 19.54
CA THR A 220 -0.64 5.44 20.71
C THR A 220 -2.09 5.56 21.16
N LEU A 221 -3.03 5.73 20.22
CA LEU A 221 -4.46 5.82 20.50
C LEU A 221 -4.98 4.54 21.16
N ILE A 222 -4.65 3.37 20.58
CA ILE A 222 -4.98 2.06 21.16
C ILE A 222 -4.43 1.94 22.57
N SER A 223 -3.18 2.32 22.79
CA SER A 223 -2.52 2.20 24.09
C SER A 223 -3.23 3.05 25.15
N VAL A 224 -3.55 4.31 24.83
CA VAL A 224 -4.25 5.23 25.74
C VAL A 224 -5.66 4.74 26.03
N CYS A 225 -6.45 4.46 24.99
CA CYS A 225 -7.82 3.96 25.13
C CYS A 225 -7.86 2.66 25.95
N SER A 226 -6.95 1.72 25.65
CA SER A 226 -6.89 0.43 26.34
C SER A 226 -6.65 0.59 27.83
N VAL A 227 -5.73 1.47 28.23
CA VAL A 227 -5.41 1.67 29.65
C VAL A 227 -6.50 2.45 30.36
N VAL A 228 -7.01 3.53 29.76
CA VAL A 228 -8.05 4.37 30.36
C VAL A 228 -9.34 3.58 30.58
N LEU A 229 -9.84 2.88 29.56
CA LEU A 229 -11.10 2.13 29.68
C LEU A 229 -10.96 0.93 30.60
N SER A 230 -9.83 0.22 30.57
CA SER A 230 -9.60 -0.91 31.49
C SER A 230 -9.50 -0.46 32.95
N THR A 231 -8.93 0.72 33.19
CA THR A 231 -8.85 1.32 34.53
C THR A 231 -10.22 1.78 35.00
N ALA A 232 -11.00 2.46 34.15
CA ALA A 232 -12.33 2.97 34.48
C ALA A 232 -13.33 1.84 34.79
N THR A 233 -13.30 0.76 33.99
CA THR A 233 -14.22 -0.38 34.13
C THR A 233 -13.74 -1.43 35.13
N ARG A 234 -12.50 -1.34 35.61
CA ARG A 234 -11.79 -2.37 36.39
C ARG A 234 -11.74 -3.74 35.70
N ARG A 235 -11.85 -3.78 34.36
CA ARG A 235 -11.81 -4.99 33.54
C ARG A 235 -10.68 -4.89 32.53
N VAL A 236 -9.74 -5.83 32.56
CA VAL A 236 -8.54 -5.81 31.69
C VAL A 236 -8.85 -5.92 30.21
N LEU A 237 -9.92 -6.62 29.83
CA LEU A 237 -10.28 -6.81 28.42
C LEU A 237 -11.16 -5.69 27.86
N ALA A 238 -11.78 -4.86 28.71
CA ALA A 238 -12.70 -3.84 28.25
C ALA A 238 -11.99 -2.84 27.30
N GLY A 239 -10.86 -2.28 27.72
CA GLY A 239 -10.13 -1.32 26.90
C GLY A 239 -9.57 -1.88 25.59
N PRO A 240 -8.86 -3.02 25.59
CA PRO A 240 -8.35 -3.63 24.37
C PRO A 240 -9.46 -3.99 23.37
N LEU A 241 -10.60 -4.52 23.84
CA LEU A 241 -11.72 -4.86 22.95
C LEU A 241 -12.37 -3.62 22.34
N THR A 242 -12.58 -2.56 23.13
CA THR A 242 -13.12 -1.30 22.58
C THR A 242 -12.14 -0.65 21.60
N SER A 243 -10.83 -0.73 21.87
CA SER A 243 -9.80 -0.21 20.96
C SER A 243 -9.73 -1.04 19.67
N ALA A 244 -9.94 -2.35 19.74
CA ALA A 244 -10.02 -3.22 18.57
C ALA A 244 -11.22 -2.84 17.68
N LEU A 245 -12.38 -2.55 18.28
CA LEU A 245 -13.55 -2.07 17.54
C LEU A 245 -13.28 -0.71 16.87
N LEU A 246 -12.57 0.20 17.53
CA LEU A 246 -12.23 1.51 17.00
C LEU A 246 -11.39 1.42 15.72
N VAL A 247 -10.48 0.44 15.67
CA VAL A 247 -9.53 0.25 14.56
C VAL A 247 -10.09 -0.66 13.48
N ALA A 248 -11.00 -1.56 13.84
CA ALA A 248 -11.73 -2.40 12.89
C ALA A 248 -12.86 -1.63 12.18
N ALA A 249 -13.31 -0.50 12.74
CA ALA A 249 -14.25 0.38 12.05
C ALA A 249 -13.57 0.96 10.81
N PRO A 250 -14.14 0.79 9.60
CA PRO A 250 -13.60 1.42 8.42
C PRO A 250 -13.66 2.94 8.61
N ALA A 251 -12.50 3.59 8.62
CA ALA A 251 -12.44 5.02 8.36
C ALA A 251 -12.80 5.19 6.88
N PHE A 252 -14.00 5.72 6.65
CA PHE A 252 -14.61 5.99 5.35
C PHE A 252 -13.71 6.79 4.42
#